data_AF-A0A2S6V8F4-F1
#
_entry.id   AF-A0A2S6V8F4-F1
#
_cell.length_a   1.000
_cell.length_b   1.000
_cell.length_c   1.000
_cell.angle_alpha   90.00
_cell.angle_beta   90.00
_cell.angle_gamma   90.00
#
_symmetry.space_group_name_H-M   'P 1'
#
loop_
_entity.id
_entity.type
_entity.pdbx_description
1 polymer ?
#
loop_
_entity_poly.entity_id
_entity_poly.type
_entity_poly.pdbx_seq_one_letter_code
_entity_poly.pdbx_strand_id
1 'polypeptide(L)'
;MRRPRSEDGTPANQRVTIYLTADEKKQAKELAGNLSLNEHFRRAGLKMKTLPPAPQLNRETYLQLGWIRNHLNQIVRACNQEKKQGGDININVEWLKELEDRVRQLQLQVLNPDLVNLTTIERQDE
;
A
#
# COMPACT_ATOMS: atom_id res chain seq x y z
N MET A 1 -40.94 -2.13 9.13
CA MET A 1 -39.52 -2.46 9.39
C MET A 1 -39.19 -2.12 10.85
N ARG A 2 -38.65 -3.06 11.63
CA ARG A 2 -38.21 -2.80 13.03
C ARG A 2 -36.93 -1.96 13.01
N ARG A 3 -36.83 -0.95 13.89
CA ARG A 3 -35.60 -0.15 14.03
C ARG A 3 -34.49 -1.02 14.60
N PRO A 4 -33.23 -0.93 14.10
CA PRO A 4 -32.13 -1.63 14.74
C PRO A 4 -31.95 -1.09 16.16
N ARG A 5 -31.51 -1.98 17.04
CA ARG A 5 -31.23 -1.67 18.43
C ARG A 5 -29.73 -1.78 18.66
N SER A 6 -29.21 -0.93 19.53
CA SER A 6 -27.88 -1.08 20.11
C SER A 6 -27.82 -2.34 20.98
N GLU A 7 -26.63 -2.75 21.39
CA GLU A 7 -26.43 -3.86 22.34
C GLU A 7 -27.20 -3.62 23.65
N ASP A 8 -27.32 -2.36 24.08
CA ASP A 8 -28.10 -1.93 25.25
C ASP A 8 -29.63 -1.91 25.03
N GLY A 9 -30.13 -2.42 23.90
CA GLY A 9 -31.56 -2.48 23.59
C GLY A 9 -32.21 -1.15 23.20
N THR A 10 -31.47 -0.03 23.27
CA THR A 10 -31.95 1.28 22.83
C THR A 10 -32.12 1.32 21.31
N PRO A 11 -33.24 1.88 20.79
CA PRO A 11 -33.41 2.03 19.35
C PRO A 11 -32.36 2.99 18.78
N ALA A 12 -31.83 2.68 17.59
CA ALA A 12 -30.94 3.59 16.88
C ALA A 12 -31.63 4.94 16.63
N ASN A 13 -31.16 5.98 17.31
CA ASN A 13 -31.73 7.33 17.27
C ASN A 13 -30.76 8.39 16.70
N GLN A 14 -29.58 7.97 16.24
CA GLN A 14 -28.63 8.89 15.60
C GLN A 14 -29.01 9.09 14.13
N ARG A 15 -29.03 10.36 13.70
CA ARG A 15 -29.32 10.75 12.31
C ARG A 15 -28.03 11.17 11.61
N VAL A 16 -27.75 10.53 10.48
CA VAL A 16 -26.68 10.92 9.54
C VAL A 16 -27.34 11.46 8.28
N THR A 17 -26.97 12.67 7.87
CA THR A 17 -27.41 13.28 6.62
C THR A 17 -26.29 13.16 5.59
N ILE A 18 -26.62 12.65 4.41
CA ILE A 18 -25.71 12.57 3.26
C ILE A 18 -26.30 13.39 2.10
N TYR A 19 -25.44 14.10 1.38
CA TYR A 19 -25.82 14.81 0.16
C TYR A 19 -25.53 13.91 -1.03
N LEU A 20 -26.50 13.80 -1.94
CA LEU A 20 -26.40 13.04 -3.18
C LEU A 20 -26.86 13.93 -4.31
N THR A 21 -26.22 13.80 -5.46
CA THR A 21 -26.74 14.29 -6.73
C THR A 21 -28.03 13.54 -7.12
N ALA A 22 -28.76 14.08 -8.09
CA ALA A 22 -29.99 13.45 -8.57
C ALA A 22 -29.73 12.04 -9.15
N ASP A 23 -28.62 11.89 -9.88
CA ASP A 23 -28.23 10.63 -10.51
C ASP A 23 -27.78 9.59 -9.48
N GLU A 24 -26.97 9.98 -8.50
CA GLU A 24 -26.56 9.09 -7.39
C GLU A 24 -27.77 8.60 -6.59
N LYS A 25 -28.76 9.48 -6.35
CA LYS A 25 -30.00 9.09 -5.67
C LYS A 25 -30.82 8.09 -6.49
N LYS A 26 -30.87 8.26 -7.82
CA LYS A 26 -31.57 7.33 -8.72
C LYS A 26 -30.87 5.97 -8.71
N GLN A 27 -29.56 5.95 -8.89
CA GLN A 27 -28.74 4.75 -8.85
C GLN A 27 -28.87 4.03 -7.50
N ALA A 28 -28.84 4.76 -6.37
CA ALA A 28 -29.03 4.17 -5.04
C ALA A 28 -30.41 3.54 -4.87
N LYS A 29 -31.47 4.09 -5.48
CA LYS A 29 -32.81 3.48 -5.46
C LYS A 29 -32.85 2.19 -6.27
N GLU A 30 -32.23 2.16 -7.44
CA GLU A 30 -32.13 0.97 -8.28
C GLU A 30 -31.35 -0.15 -7.57
N LEU A 31 -30.22 0.19 -6.94
CA LEU A 31 -29.40 -0.74 -6.16
C LEU A 31 -30.07 -1.22 -4.87
N ALA A 32 -30.96 -0.41 -4.27
CA ALA A 32 -31.71 -0.81 -3.09
C ALA A 32 -32.79 -1.86 -3.38
N GLY A 33 -33.31 -1.91 -4.60
CA GLY A 33 -34.41 -2.79 -4.98
C GLY A 33 -35.62 -2.64 -4.04
N ASN A 34 -35.96 -3.71 -3.33
CA ASN A 34 -37.09 -3.74 -2.37
C ASN A 34 -36.74 -3.23 -0.96
N LEU A 35 -35.49 -2.85 -0.70
CA LEU A 35 -35.06 -2.33 0.59
C LEU A 35 -35.30 -0.82 0.68
N SER A 36 -35.52 -0.34 1.91
CA SER A 36 -35.43 1.11 2.15
C SER A 36 -34.00 1.59 1.92
N LEU A 37 -33.82 2.80 1.37
CA LEU A 37 -32.50 3.40 1.16
C LEU A 37 -31.64 3.37 2.44
N ASN A 38 -32.24 3.62 3.60
CA ASN A 38 -31.55 3.57 4.89
C ASN A 38 -30.98 2.18 5.19
N GLU A 39 -31.75 1.12 4.92
CA GLU A 39 -31.28 -0.25 5.11
C GLU A 39 -30.20 -0.64 4.09
N HIS A 40 -30.34 -0.18 2.85
CA HIS A 40 -29.34 -0.37 1.81
C HIS A 40 -28.00 0.29 2.18
N PHE A 41 -28.00 1.57 2.55
CA PHE A 41 -26.79 2.28 2.98
C PHE A 41 -26.16 1.69 4.23
N ARG A 42 -26.96 1.24 5.21
CA ARG A 42 -26.41 0.54 6.39
C ARG A 42 -25.72 -0.76 6.01
N ARG A 43 -26.36 -1.59 5.17
CA ARG A 43 -25.78 -2.87 4.75
C ARG A 43 -24.53 -2.68 3.90
N ALA A 44 -24.55 -1.71 2.99
CA ALA A 44 -23.39 -1.39 2.15
C ALA A 44 -22.25 -0.80 3.01
N GLY A 45 -22.52 0.24 3.78
CA GLY A 45 -21.51 0.96 4.56
C GLY A 45 -20.91 0.15 5.71
N LEU A 46 -21.71 -0.62 6.46
CA LEU A 46 -21.20 -1.40 7.60
C LEU A 46 -20.53 -2.72 7.17
N LYS A 47 -20.86 -3.25 5.98
CA LYS A 47 -20.18 -4.44 5.44
C LYS A 47 -18.93 -4.08 4.63
N MET A 48 -18.81 -2.84 4.17
CA MET A 48 -17.57 -2.35 3.60
C MET A 48 -16.52 -2.27 4.70
N LYS A 49 -15.65 -3.27 4.76
CA LYS A 49 -14.31 -3.06 5.30
C LYS A 49 -13.72 -1.95 4.44
N THR A 50 -13.51 -0.77 5.02
CA THR A 50 -12.61 0.21 4.40
C THR A 50 -11.35 -0.55 4.02
N LEU A 51 -10.81 -0.31 2.81
CA LEU A 51 -9.52 -0.89 2.42
C LEU A 51 -8.59 -0.80 3.64
N PRO A 52 -7.94 -1.91 4.05
CA PRO A 52 -7.03 -1.85 5.17
C PRO A 52 -6.12 -0.64 4.95
N PRO A 53 -5.87 0.19 5.98
CA PRO A 53 -4.91 1.28 5.83
C PRO A 53 -3.68 0.69 5.17
N ALA A 54 -3.20 1.32 4.09
CA ALA A 54 -2.04 0.83 3.37
C ALA A 54 -0.99 0.41 4.41
N PRO A 55 -0.39 -0.79 4.29
CA PRO A 55 0.57 -1.25 5.28
C PRO A 55 1.54 -0.11 5.51
N GLN A 56 1.91 0.15 6.77
CA GLN A 56 2.93 1.13 7.10
C GLN A 56 4.20 0.65 6.43
N LEU A 57 4.38 1.04 5.17
CA LEU A 57 5.57 0.83 4.40
C LEU A 57 6.64 1.50 5.25
N ASN A 58 7.55 0.69 5.82
CA ASN A 58 8.60 1.19 6.69
C ASN A 58 9.25 2.38 5.98
N ARG A 59 9.02 3.59 6.51
CA ARG A 59 9.48 4.84 5.90
C ARG A 59 10.99 4.78 5.64
N GLU A 60 11.70 4.09 6.53
CA GLU A 60 13.11 3.76 6.41
C GLU A 60 13.42 2.91 5.17
N THR A 61 12.65 1.84 4.91
CA THR A 61 12.79 1.01 3.70
C THR A 61 12.54 1.82 2.43
N TYR A 62 11.55 2.73 2.43
CA TYR A 62 11.29 3.60 1.28
C TYR A 62 12.45 4.61 1.04
N LEU A 63 13.02 5.14 2.12
CA LEU A 63 14.19 6.02 2.05
C LEU A 63 15.44 5.26 1.55
N GLN A 64 15.65 4.02 2.01
CA GLN A 64 16.72 3.15 1.53
C GLN A 64 16.60 2.86 0.03
N LEU A 65 15.39 2.57 -0.46
CA LEU A 65 15.14 2.42 -1.90
C LEU A 65 15.43 3.70 -2.69
N GLY A 66 15.04 4.86 -2.16
CA GLY A 66 15.36 6.15 -2.76
C GLY A 66 16.86 6.40 -2.86
N TRP A 67 17.62 6.01 -1.83
CA TRP A 67 19.08 6.13 -1.79
C TRP A 67 19.76 5.21 -2.83
N ILE A 68 19.30 3.96 -2.96
CA ILE A 68 19.81 3.01 -3.96
C ILE A 68 19.52 3.50 -5.39
N ARG A 69 18.30 3.99 -5.64
CA ARG A 69 17.92 4.58 -6.93
C ARG A 69 18.84 5.74 -7.31
N ASN A 70 19.15 6.61 -6.35
CA ASN A 70 20.03 7.76 -6.61
C ASN A 70 21.45 7.32 -6.97
N HIS A 71 22.01 6.32 -6.27
CA HIS A 71 23.32 5.77 -6.59
C HIS A 71 23.37 5.09 -7.96
N LEU A 72 22.36 4.29 -8.30
CA LEU A 72 22.23 3.69 -9.63
C LEU A 72 22.22 4.76 -10.72
N ASN A 73 21.44 5.84 -10.52
CA ASN A 73 21.40 6.96 -11.47
C ASN A 73 22.75 7.67 -11.61
N GLN A 74 23.52 7.79 -10.53
CA GLN A 74 24.86 8.39 -10.58
C GLN A 74 25.84 7.50 -11.35
N ILE A 75 25.81 6.18 -11.14
CA ILE A 75 26.64 5.20 -11.86
C ILE A 75 26.32 5.26 -13.36
N VAL A 76 25.04 5.26 -13.73
CA VAL A 76 24.62 5.36 -15.14
C VAL A 76 25.06 6.68 -15.76
N ARG A 77 24.95 7.80 -15.02
CA ARG A 77 25.44 9.11 -15.49
C ARG A 77 26.94 9.14 -15.71
N ALA A 78 27.71 8.58 -14.77
CA ALA A 78 29.17 8.49 -14.89
C ALA A 78 29.59 7.64 -16.09
N CYS A 79 28.96 6.49 -16.29
CA CYS A 79 29.21 5.63 -17.47
C CYS A 79 28.87 6.36 -18.78
N ASN A 80 27.72 7.04 -18.84
CA ASN A 80 27.33 7.81 -20.02
C ASN A 80 28.25 9.01 -20.29
N GLN A 81 28.85 9.58 -19.25
CA GLN A 81 29.79 10.70 -19.36
C GLN A 81 31.15 10.22 -19.89
N GLU A 82 31.69 9.12 -19.35
CA GLU A 82 32.91 8.47 -19.87
C GLU A 82 32.76 8.06 -21.34
N LYS A 83 31.61 7.46 -21.70
CA LYS A 83 31.28 7.13 -23.10
C LYS A 83 31.33 8.33 -24.03
N LYS A 84 30.82 9.48 -23.58
CA LYS A 84 30.81 10.73 -24.36
C LYS A 84 32.21 11.33 -24.52
N GLN A 85 33.11 11.07 -23.57
CA GLN A 85 34.49 11.54 -23.59
C GLN A 85 35.41 10.62 -24.41
N GLY A 86 34.88 9.53 -24.97
CA GLY A 86 35.63 8.57 -25.79
C GLY A 86 36.47 7.58 -24.97
N GLY A 87 36.25 7.53 -23.64
CA GLY A 87 36.86 6.54 -22.76
C GLY A 87 36.20 5.16 -22.90
N ASP A 88 36.97 4.11 -22.61
CA ASP A 88 36.46 2.75 -22.59
C ASP A 88 35.78 2.45 -21.24
N ILE A 89 34.52 2.04 -21.29
CA ILE A 89 33.72 1.83 -20.08
C ILE A 89 33.94 0.40 -19.59
N ASN A 90 34.90 0.22 -18.69
CA ASN A 90 35.09 -1.07 -18.04
C ASN A 90 34.10 -1.23 -16.86
N ILE A 91 32.86 -1.60 -17.15
CA ILE A 91 31.88 -1.92 -16.10
C ILE A 91 32.09 -3.37 -15.68
N ASN A 92 32.48 -3.58 -14.43
CA ASN A 92 32.58 -4.92 -13.87
C ASN A 92 31.17 -5.54 -13.77
N VAL A 93 30.93 -6.58 -14.58
CA VAL A 93 29.66 -7.31 -14.67
C VAL A 93 29.30 -8.02 -13.37
N GLU A 94 30.30 -8.47 -12.58
CA GLU A 94 30.05 -9.08 -11.27
C GLU A 94 29.50 -8.07 -10.27
N TRP A 95 29.98 -6.83 -10.31
CA TRP A 95 29.48 -5.76 -9.45
C TRP A 95 28.04 -5.38 -9.77
N LEU A 96 27.68 -5.33 -11.06
CA LEU A 96 26.30 -5.14 -11.50
C LEU A 96 25.38 -6.26 -11.04
N LYS A 97 25.87 -7.50 -11.09
CA LYS A 97 25.11 -8.68 -10.65
C LYS A 97 24.88 -8.68 -9.15
N GLU A 98 25.89 -8.31 -8.36
CA GLU A 98 25.75 -8.15 -6.91
C GLU A 98 24.73 -7.05 -6.55
N LEU A 99 24.72 -5.95 -7.31
CA LEU A 99 23.76 -4.87 -7.14
C LEU A 99 22.33 -5.31 -7.51
N GLU A 100 22.17 -6.06 -8.59
CA GLU A 100 20.88 -6.65 -8.98
C GLU A 100 20.34 -7.59 -7.88
N ASP A 101 21.20 -8.45 -7.32
CA ASP A 101 20.80 -9.37 -6.26
C ASP A 101 20.43 -8.65 -4.95
N ARG A 102 21.15 -7.59 -4.58
CA ARG A 102 20.80 -6.75 -3.41
C ARG A 102 19.47 -6.03 -3.61
N VAL A 103 19.20 -5.52 -4.82
CA VAL A 103 17.90 -4.90 -5.16
C VAL A 103 16.77 -5.92 -5.12
N ARG A 104 17.00 -7.14 -5.64
CA ARG A 104 16.04 -8.25 -5.60
C ARG A 104 15.72 -8.67 -4.15
N GLN A 105 16.73 -8.74 -3.28
CA GLN A 105 16.53 -9.03 -1.85
C GLN A 105 15.69 -7.95 -1.15
N LEU A 106 15.96 -6.68 -1.42
CA LEU A 106 15.18 -5.57 -0.86
C LEU A 106 13.73 -5.56 -1.38
N GLN A 107 13.51 -5.89 -2.66
CA GLN A 107 12.15 -6.05 -3.19
C GLN A 107 11.39 -7.17 -2.48
N LEU A 108 12.03 -8.30 -2.18
CA LEU A 108 11.42 -9.40 -1.43
C LEU A 108 11.09 -9.01 0.02
N GLN A 109 11.94 -8.23 0.68
CA GLN A 109 11.69 -7.71 2.04
C GLN A 109 10.52 -6.72 2.06
N VAL A 110 10.36 -5.90 1.02
CA VAL A 110 9.24 -4.95 0.88
C VAL A 110 7.92 -5.67 0.60
N LEU A 111 7.96 -6.75 -0.19
CA LEU A 111 6.78 -7.55 -0.53
C LEU A 111 6.32 -8.46 0.62
N ASN A 112 7.23 -8.87 1.49
CA ASN A 112 6.97 -9.75 2.63
C ASN A 112 7.61 -9.21 3.92
N PRO A 113 7.02 -8.20 4.57
CA PRO A 113 7.55 -7.63 5.81
C PRO A 113 7.63 -8.65 6.95
N ASP A 114 6.82 -9.73 6.91
CA ASP A 114 6.79 -10.78 7.94
C ASP A 114 8.00 -11.74 7.89
N LEU A 115 8.78 -11.76 6.80
CA LEU A 115 9.98 -12.61 6.68
C LEU A 115 11.22 -12.02 7.37
N VAL A 116 11.22 -10.72 7.70
CA VAL A 116 12.35 -10.04 8.34
C VAL A 116 12.45 -10.38 9.84
N ASN A 117 11.35 -10.80 10.46
CA ASN A 117 11.31 -11.16 11.87
C ASN A 117 11.96 -12.53 12.20
N LEU A 118 12.32 -13.33 11.18
CA LEU A 118 12.90 -14.68 11.39
C LEU A 118 14.43 -14.71 11.32
N THR A 119 15.09 -13.64 10.86
CA THR A 119 16.56 -13.60 10.74
C THR A 119 17.25 -12.69 11.77
N THR A 120 16.48 -12.06 12.67
CA THR A 120 17.04 -11.17 13.71
C THR A 120 17.19 -11.85 15.08
N ILE A 121 16.73 -13.09 15.25
CA ILE A 121 16.85 -13.84 16.52
C ILE A 121 17.87 -14.98 16.35
N GLU A 122 19.15 -14.69 16.09
CA GLU A 122 20.28 -15.59 16.42
C GLU A 122 21.61 -14.80 16.42
N ARG A 123 21.72 -13.72 17.23
CA ARG A 123 23.02 -13.16 17.66
C ARG A 123 22.92 -12.50 19.05
N GLN A 124 22.57 -13.31 20.05
CA GLN A 124 22.82 -13.18 21.50
C GLN A 124 22.74 -14.65 21.97
N ASP A 125 23.73 -15.32 22.53
CA ASP A 125 24.83 -14.96 23.42
C ASP A 125 25.99 -15.99 23.30
N GLU A 126 27.12 -15.63 23.93
CA GLU A 126 28.39 -16.37 24.16
C GLU A 126 29.52 -16.25 23.12
#